data_AF-A0A2I0NHJ8-F1
#
_entry.id   AF-A0A2I0NHJ8-F1
#
_cell.length_a   1.000
_cell.length_b   1.000
_cell.length_c   1.000
_cell.angle_alpha   90.00
_cell.angle_beta   90.00
_cell.angle_gamma   90.00
#
_symmetry.space_group_name_H-M   'P 1'
#
loop_
_entity.id
_entity.type
_entity.pdbx_description
1 polymer ?
#
loop_
_entity_poly.entity_id
_entity_poly.type
_entity_poly.pdbx_seq_one_letter_code
_entity_poly.pdbx_strand_id
1 'polypeptide(L)'
;MLTNPGALYSSNSVAQAVGTAPETAEKYIGYLKESLLIYELPIFSFKLKTQFKQNKKTYPVDTGVRNAVCLRFSQDTGRLAETVVFLEIKRRNSEVYYWKSPDGYEVDFVVKQGQKPTELIQVSWDVSDEATQMREERALQCAMEELDVNSGIILTEDEESSVEKNGKVIKYVPIWKWLLVSSEYMP
;
A
#
# COMPACT_ATOMS: atom_id res chain seq x y z
N MET A 1 -3.21 -3.84 -14.46
CA MET A 1 -2.20 -4.17 -13.43
C MET A 1 -1.06 -3.17 -13.50
N LEU A 2 -0.20 -3.21 -14.52
CA LEU A 2 0.86 -2.19 -14.70
C LEU A 2 0.30 -0.77 -14.88
N THR A 3 -0.87 -0.66 -15.51
CA THR A 3 -1.57 0.62 -15.77
C THR A 3 -2.33 1.21 -14.60
N ASN A 4 -2.52 0.44 -13.53
CA ASN A 4 -3.29 0.87 -12.36
C ASN A 4 -2.70 0.25 -11.10
N PRO A 5 -1.49 0.66 -10.70
CA PRO A 5 -0.86 0.16 -9.48
C PRO A 5 -1.68 0.55 -8.25
N GLY A 6 -1.62 -0.28 -7.20
CA GLY A 6 -2.39 -0.10 -5.97
C GLY A 6 -3.85 -0.55 -6.07
N ALA A 7 -4.38 -0.85 -7.27
CA ALA A 7 -5.74 -1.34 -7.41
C ALA A 7 -5.87 -2.83 -7.04
N LEU A 8 -6.99 -3.17 -6.39
CA LEU A 8 -7.36 -4.55 -6.06
C LEU A 8 -7.69 -5.35 -7.32
N TYR A 9 -7.24 -6.61 -7.36
CA TYR A 9 -7.65 -7.57 -8.38
C TYR A 9 -7.86 -8.97 -7.79
N SER A 10 -8.56 -9.80 -8.57
CA SER A 10 -8.64 -11.25 -8.44
C SER A 10 -8.36 -11.91 -9.79
N SER A 11 -7.94 -13.18 -9.81
CA SER A 11 -7.79 -13.93 -11.07
C SER A 11 -9.10 -13.96 -11.86
N ASN A 12 -10.24 -14.03 -11.18
CA ASN A 12 -11.57 -13.97 -11.80
C ASN A 12 -11.85 -12.63 -12.50
N SER A 13 -11.55 -11.50 -11.84
CA SER A 13 -11.77 -10.18 -12.44
C SER A 13 -10.85 -9.94 -13.65
N VAL A 14 -9.62 -10.44 -13.60
CA VAL A 14 -8.68 -10.38 -14.72
C VAL A 14 -9.15 -11.27 -15.87
N ALA A 15 -9.55 -12.50 -15.56
CA ALA A 15 -10.07 -13.46 -16.53
C ALA A 15 -11.27 -12.91 -17.30
N GLN A 16 -12.22 -12.30 -16.59
CA GLN A 16 -13.37 -11.64 -17.19
C GLN A 16 -12.96 -10.47 -18.11
N ALA A 17 -12.03 -9.63 -17.67
CA ALA A 17 -11.60 -8.46 -18.44
C ALA A 17 -10.88 -8.82 -19.75
N VAL A 18 -10.16 -9.95 -19.78
CA VAL A 18 -9.39 -10.39 -20.96
C VAL A 18 -10.04 -11.54 -21.73
N GLY A 19 -11.22 -12.01 -21.29
CA GLY A 19 -11.97 -13.08 -21.96
C GLY A 19 -11.30 -14.45 -21.89
N THR A 20 -10.76 -14.85 -20.74
CA THR A 20 -10.09 -16.15 -20.54
C THR A 20 -10.60 -16.88 -19.29
N ALA A 21 -10.11 -18.09 -19.03
CA ALA A 21 -10.42 -18.86 -17.83
C ALA A 21 -9.64 -18.34 -16.60
N PRO A 22 -10.20 -18.38 -15.38
CA PRO A 22 -9.52 -17.95 -14.15
C PRO A 22 -8.14 -18.59 -13.93
N GLU A 23 -8.02 -19.90 -14.21
CA GLU A 23 -6.78 -20.66 -14.07
C GLU A 23 -5.71 -20.15 -15.04
N THR A 24 -6.13 -19.81 -16.27
CA THR A 24 -5.25 -19.22 -17.28
C THR A 24 -4.79 -17.84 -16.84
N ALA A 25 -5.71 -16.98 -16.36
CA ALA A 25 -5.36 -15.66 -15.85
C ALA A 25 -4.37 -15.75 -14.68
N GLU A 26 -4.61 -16.66 -13.72
CA GLU A 26 -3.70 -16.91 -12.60
C GLU A 26 -2.30 -17.32 -13.07
N LYS A 27 -2.22 -18.21 -14.07
CA LYS A 27 -0.96 -18.64 -14.67
C LYS A 27 -0.19 -17.48 -15.28
N TYR A 28 -0.85 -16.61 -16.06
CA TYR A 28 -0.21 -15.44 -16.66
C TYR A 28 0.21 -14.41 -15.60
N ILE A 29 -0.58 -14.21 -14.55
CA ILE A 29 -0.18 -13.36 -13.41
C ILE A 29 1.07 -13.95 -12.74
N GLY A 30 1.14 -15.28 -12.58
CA GLY A 30 2.34 -15.98 -12.14
C GLY A 30 3.56 -15.65 -12.99
N TYR A 31 3.43 -15.72 -14.32
CA TYR A 31 4.51 -15.35 -15.24
C TYR A 31 4.94 -13.88 -15.11
N LEU A 32 4.02 -12.95 -14.88
CA LEU A 32 4.35 -11.53 -14.64
C LEU A 32 5.17 -11.34 -13.35
N LYS A 33 4.89 -12.15 -12.31
CA LYS A 33 5.66 -12.13 -11.06
C LYS A 33 7.04 -12.74 -11.24
N GLU A 34 7.12 -13.92 -11.86
CA GLU A 34 8.38 -14.65 -12.10
C GLU A 34 9.33 -13.87 -13.02
N SER A 35 8.79 -13.11 -13.97
CA SER A 35 9.55 -12.21 -14.84
C SER A 35 9.94 -10.88 -14.19
N LEU A 36 9.65 -10.68 -12.90
CA LEU A 36 9.92 -9.43 -12.16
C LEU A 36 9.30 -8.18 -12.82
N LEU A 37 8.10 -8.32 -13.40
CA LEU A 37 7.35 -7.18 -13.91
C LEU A 37 6.45 -6.57 -12.82
N ILE A 38 5.93 -7.40 -11.92
CA ILE A 38 5.04 -6.97 -10.83
C ILE A 38 5.39 -7.62 -9.49
N TYR A 39 5.07 -6.90 -8.42
CA TYR A 39 4.89 -7.42 -7.07
C TYR A 39 3.40 -7.52 -6.72
N GLU A 40 3.05 -8.53 -5.93
CA GLU A 40 1.74 -8.61 -5.27
C GLU A 40 1.86 -8.08 -3.84
N LEU A 41 0.85 -7.34 -3.41
CA LEU A 41 0.65 -6.94 -2.02
C LEU A 41 -0.63 -7.60 -1.48
N PRO A 42 -0.52 -8.62 -0.62
CA PRO A 42 -1.67 -9.29 -0.04
C PRO A 42 -2.31 -8.48 1.10
N ILE A 43 -3.56 -8.81 1.45
CA ILE A 43 -4.21 -8.24 2.64
C ILE A 43 -3.56 -8.78 3.92
N PHE A 44 -3.48 -7.94 4.94
CA PHE A 44 -3.12 -8.36 6.28
C PHE A 44 -4.25 -9.20 6.88
N SER A 45 -3.90 -10.35 7.45
CA SER A 45 -4.82 -11.12 8.29
C SER A 45 -4.05 -12.10 9.15
N PHE A 46 -4.42 -12.28 10.41
CA PHE A 46 -3.86 -13.36 11.24
C PHE A 46 -4.17 -14.77 10.68
N LYS A 47 -5.18 -14.89 9.81
CA LYS A 47 -5.57 -16.16 9.18
C LYS A 47 -4.97 -16.24 7.77
N LEU A 48 -4.00 -17.13 7.55
CA LEU A 48 -3.39 -17.36 6.24
C LEU A 48 -4.43 -17.65 5.14
N LYS A 49 -5.45 -18.46 5.45
CA LYS A 49 -6.54 -18.77 4.51
C LYS A 49 -7.28 -17.51 4.02
N THR A 50 -7.39 -16.48 4.86
CA THR A 50 -7.98 -15.19 4.47
C THR A 50 -7.04 -14.45 3.52
N GLN A 51 -5.73 -14.40 3.83
CA GLN A 51 -4.73 -13.75 2.97
C GLN A 51 -4.72 -14.34 1.55
N PHE A 52 -4.85 -15.66 1.41
CA PHE A 52 -4.88 -16.32 0.10
C PHE A 52 -6.16 -16.08 -0.71
N LYS A 53 -7.30 -15.94 -0.03
CA LYS A 53 -8.62 -15.81 -0.68
C LYS A 53 -8.97 -14.40 -1.07
N GLN A 54 -8.49 -13.42 -0.30
CA GLN A 54 -8.82 -12.02 -0.53
C GLN A 54 -8.08 -11.48 -1.75
N ASN A 55 -8.65 -10.40 -2.31
CA ASN A 55 -8.03 -9.68 -3.41
C ASN A 55 -6.65 -9.18 -3.00
N LYS A 56 -5.79 -8.97 -4.00
CA LYS A 56 -4.43 -8.43 -3.79
C LYS A 56 -4.31 -7.10 -4.52
N LYS A 57 -3.41 -6.24 -4.06
CA LYS A 57 -2.93 -5.10 -4.85
C LYS A 57 -1.73 -5.53 -5.69
N THR A 58 -1.47 -4.83 -6.80
CA THR A 58 -0.24 -5.01 -7.60
C THR A 58 0.51 -3.71 -7.76
N TYR A 59 1.84 -3.81 -7.72
CA TYR A 59 2.75 -2.70 -7.99
C TYR A 59 3.81 -3.14 -9.01
N PRO A 60 4.22 -2.29 -9.97
CA PRO A 60 5.34 -2.59 -10.85
C PRO A 60 6.64 -2.67 -10.04
N VAL A 61 7.60 -3.48 -10.49
CA VAL A 61 8.91 -3.61 -9.83
C VAL A 61 9.77 -2.35 -9.98
N ASP A 62 9.50 -1.55 -11.01
CA ASP A 62 10.20 -0.31 -11.29
C ASP A 62 9.21 0.74 -11.86
N THR A 63 9.36 1.99 -11.43
CA THR A 63 8.48 3.09 -11.87
C THR A 63 8.74 3.49 -13.34
N GLY A 64 9.93 3.19 -13.87
CA GLY A 64 10.29 3.30 -15.28
C GLY A 64 9.55 2.31 -16.18
N VAL A 65 9.24 1.10 -15.70
CA VAL A 65 8.35 0.15 -16.42
C VAL A 65 6.95 0.75 -16.59
N ARG A 66 6.45 1.46 -15.58
CA ARG A 66 5.20 2.22 -15.71
C ARG A 66 5.34 3.32 -16.76
N ASN A 67 6.43 4.08 -16.75
CA ASN A 67 6.66 5.16 -17.71
C ASN A 67 6.79 4.66 -19.17
N ALA A 68 7.20 3.41 -19.37
CA ALA A 68 7.31 2.79 -20.70
C ALA A 68 5.97 2.23 -21.22
N VAL A 69 5.00 1.94 -20.35
CA VAL A 69 3.76 1.21 -20.70
C VAL A 69 2.48 2.03 -20.43
N CYS A 70 2.54 3.10 -19.63
CA CYS A 70 1.37 3.93 -19.26
C CYS A 70 1.30 5.28 -19.96
N LEU A 71 0.06 5.68 -20.29
CA LEU A 71 -0.32 7.06 -20.61
C LEU A 71 -0.27 7.92 -19.32
N ARG A 72 0.30 9.12 -19.40
CA ARG A 72 0.50 10.03 -18.24
C ARG A 72 -0.76 10.88 -17.99
N PHE A 73 -1.36 10.78 -16.80
CA PHE A 73 -2.49 11.61 -16.35
C PHE A 73 -2.23 12.19 -14.94
N SER A 74 -2.91 13.27 -14.52
CA SER A 74 -2.67 13.91 -13.21
C SER A 74 -3.06 13.06 -11.99
N GLN A 75 -4.01 12.12 -12.13
CA GLN A 75 -4.32 11.09 -11.11
C GLN A 75 -3.16 10.13 -10.84
N ASP A 76 -2.09 10.21 -11.64
CA ASP A 76 -0.96 9.31 -11.52
C ASP A 76 -0.04 9.61 -10.34
N THR A 77 0.00 10.84 -9.81
CA THR A 77 1.02 11.23 -8.83
C THR A 77 0.82 10.51 -7.50
N GLY A 78 -0.42 10.41 -7.00
CA GLY A 78 -0.71 9.64 -5.78
C GLY A 78 -0.37 8.15 -5.93
N ARG A 79 -0.68 7.55 -7.09
CA ARG A 79 -0.32 6.15 -7.38
C ARG A 79 1.18 5.95 -7.54
N LEU A 80 1.91 6.93 -8.09
CA LEU A 80 3.37 6.92 -8.14
C LEU A 80 3.95 6.98 -6.73
N ALA A 81 3.44 7.87 -5.89
CA ALA A 81 3.86 7.98 -4.50
C ALA A 81 3.66 6.67 -3.74
N GLU A 82 2.46 6.07 -3.83
CA GLU A 82 2.19 4.74 -3.27
C GLU A 82 3.19 3.69 -3.78
N THR A 83 3.45 3.68 -5.10
CA THR A 83 4.39 2.73 -5.72
C THR A 83 5.82 2.93 -5.21
N VAL A 84 6.29 4.17 -5.11
CA VAL A 84 7.63 4.50 -4.61
C VAL A 84 7.77 4.09 -3.15
N VAL A 85 6.77 4.37 -2.32
CA VAL A 85 6.74 3.96 -0.91
C VAL A 85 6.76 2.44 -0.79
N PHE A 86 5.92 1.74 -1.56
CA PHE A 86 5.91 0.27 -1.58
C PHE A 86 7.29 -0.31 -1.95
N LEU A 87 7.90 0.19 -3.03
CA LEU A 87 9.22 -0.27 -3.48
C LEU A 87 10.30 0.01 -2.43
N GLU A 88 10.23 1.14 -1.74
CA GLU A 88 11.15 1.45 -0.65
C GLU A 88 10.98 0.48 0.53
N ILE A 89 9.75 0.17 0.95
CA ILE A 89 9.49 -0.82 2.00
C ILE A 89 10.08 -2.19 1.60
N LYS A 90 9.90 -2.59 0.33
CA LYS A 90 10.51 -3.82 -0.20
C LYS A 90 12.04 -3.76 -0.19
N ARG A 91 12.64 -2.61 -0.50
CA ARG A 91 14.10 -2.40 -0.46
C ARG A 91 14.66 -2.50 0.96
N ARG A 92 13.89 -2.06 1.97
CA ARG A 92 14.19 -2.24 3.40
C ARG A 92 14.03 -3.68 3.89
N ASN A 93 13.68 -4.62 3.00
CA ASN A 93 13.49 -6.05 3.26
C ASN A 93 12.42 -6.37 4.32
N SER A 94 11.38 -5.55 4.39
CA SER A 94 10.26 -5.76 5.32
C SER A 94 9.13 -6.61 4.72
N GLU A 95 8.42 -7.35 5.58
CA GLU A 95 7.12 -7.93 5.20
C GLU A 95 6.07 -6.81 5.15
N VAL A 96 5.31 -6.75 4.06
CA VAL A 96 4.33 -5.68 3.82
C VAL A 96 3.02 -6.26 3.31
N TYR A 97 1.92 -5.68 3.80
CA TYR A 97 0.54 -6.02 3.51
C TYR A 97 -0.29 -4.74 3.35
N TYR A 98 -1.46 -4.79 2.74
CA TYR A 98 -2.45 -3.72 2.92
C TYR A 98 -3.48 -4.13 3.97
N TRP A 99 -4.19 -3.21 4.60
CA TRP A 99 -5.24 -3.56 5.56
C TRP A 99 -6.58 -2.96 5.15
N LYS A 100 -7.68 -3.64 5.48
CA LYS A 100 -9.03 -3.16 5.16
C LYS A 100 -10.00 -3.54 6.26
N SER A 101 -10.75 -2.54 6.74
CA SER A 101 -11.79 -2.73 7.75
C SER A 101 -13.07 -3.34 7.16
N PRO A 102 -13.94 -3.93 7.99
CA PRO A 102 -15.29 -4.35 7.57
C PRO A 102 -16.14 -3.20 7.01
N ASP A 103 -15.94 -1.98 7.53
CA ASP A 103 -16.65 -0.76 7.11
C ASP A 103 -16.07 -0.12 5.83
N GLY A 104 -15.03 -0.73 5.25
CA GLY A 104 -14.44 -0.31 3.98
C GLY A 104 -13.32 0.71 4.08
N TYR A 105 -12.84 1.04 5.29
CA TYR A 105 -11.61 1.82 5.46
C TYR A 105 -10.40 0.99 5.04
N GLU A 106 -9.41 1.61 4.44
CA GLU A 106 -8.22 0.93 3.91
C GLU A 106 -6.97 1.65 4.39
N VAL A 107 -5.96 0.86 4.80
CA VAL A 107 -4.61 1.37 5.05
C VAL A 107 -3.67 0.78 4.00
N ASP A 108 -2.89 1.63 3.34
CA ASP A 108 -2.10 1.24 2.18
C ASP A 108 -1.04 0.19 2.53
N PHE A 109 -0.29 0.42 3.62
CA PHE A 109 0.77 -0.48 4.05
C PHE A 109 0.77 -0.76 5.55
N VAL A 110 0.79 -2.05 5.88
CA VAL A 110 1.08 -2.62 7.18
C VAL A 110 2.42 -3.30 7.08
N VAL A 111 3.43 -2.74 7.74
CA VAL A 111 4.76 -3.32 7.84
C VAL A 111 4.80 -4.25 9.03
N LYS A 112 5.38 -5.43 8.85
CA LYS A 112 5.45 -6.50 9.85
C LYS A 112 6.87 -6.97 10.04
N GLN A 113 7.24 -7.25 11.28
CA GLN A 113 8.45 -7.96 11.65
C GLN A 113 8.08 -9.22 12.45
N GLY A 114 8.44 -10.39 11.92
CA GLY A 114 8.13 -11.67 12.56
C GLY A 114 6.62 -11.93 12.59
N GLN A 115 5.98 -11.81 13.76
CA GLN A 115 4.52 -11.99 13.90
C GLN A 115 3.76 -10.69 14.19
N LYS A 116 4.46 -9.57 14.38
CA LYS A 116 3.86 -8.33 14.87
C LYS A 116 3.87 -7.23 13.81
N PRO A 117 2.74 -6.58 13.53
CA PRO A 117 2.72 -5.28 12.86
C PRO A 117 3.58 -4.29 13.64
N THR A 118 4.44 -3.55 12.95
CA THR A 118 5.36 -2.57 13.55
C THR A 118 5.08 -1.15 13.09
N GLU A 119 4.56 -0.99 11.87
CA GLU A 119 4.32 0.33 11.28
C GLU A 119 3.08 0.28 10.39
N LEU A 120 2.29 1.35 10.45
CA LEU A 120 1.12 1.57 9.61
C LEU A 120 1.37 2.84 8.80
N ILE A 121 1.31 2.73 7.49
CA ILE A 121 1.64 3.81 6.56
C ILE A 121 0.47 4.00 5.61
N GLN A 122 -0.02 5.24 5.55
CA GLN A 122 -1.00 5.71 4.58
C GLN A 122 -0.33 6.72 3.64
N VAL A 123 -0.63 6.69 2.35
CA VAL A 123 -0.07 7.65 1.38
C VAL A 123 -1.16 8.56 0.87
N SER A 124 -1.04 9.86 1.16
CA SER A 124 -1.98 10.88 0.69
C SER A 124 -1.19 12.06 0.15
N TRP A 125 -1.06 12.15 -1.18
CA TRP A 125 -0.25 13.18 -1.83
C TRP A 125 -0.70 14.60 -1.43
N ASP A 126 -2.00 14.85 -1.52
CA ASP A 126 -2.64 16.10 -1.11
C ASP A 126 -3.57 15.83 0.08
N VAL A 127 -3.36 16.56 1.16
CA VAL A 127 -4.15 16.50 2.41
C VAL A 127 -4.82 17.85 2.72
N SER A 128 -4.88 18.75 1.75
CA SER A 128 -5.50 20.08 1.91
C SER A 128 -7.01 20.03 2.13
N ASP A 129 -7.67 18.94 1.71
CA ASP A 129 -9.08 18.70 1.96
C ASP A 129 -9.31 18.02 3.31
N GLU A 130 -9.97 18.73 4.22
CA GLU A 130 -10.30 18.25 5.58
C GLU A 130 -11.11 16.95 5.55
N ALA A 131 -12.02 16.77 4.58
CA ALA A 131 -12.79 15.54 4.48
C ALA A 131 -11.91 14.33 4.13
N THR A 132 -10.96 14.51 3.21
CA THR A 132 -9.95 13.50 2.87
C THR A 132 -9.06 13.21 4.09
N GLN A 133 -8.52 14.25 4.73
CA GLN A 133 -7.69 14.11 5.93
C GLN A 133 -8.37 13.30 7.04
N MET A 134 -9.61 13.65 7.39
CA MET A 134 -10.39 12.94 8.41
C MET A 134 -10.63 11.47 8.04
N ARG A 135 -10.81 11.17 6.75
CA ARG A 135 -11.00 9.80 6.26
C ARG A 135 -9.73 8.96 6.42
N GLU A 136 -8.59 9.52 6.02
CA GLU A 136 -7.28 8.85 6.11
C GLU A 136 -6.86 8.61 7.56
N GLU A 137 -7.04 9.60 8.44
CA GLU A 137 -6.79 9.44 9.86
C GLU A 137 -7.69 8.38 10.51
N ARG A 138 -8.98 8.35 10.15
CA ARG A 138 -9.92 7.35 10.67
C ARG A 138 -9.53 5.93 10.24
N ALA A 139 -9.09 5.75 9.00
CA ALA A 139 -8.62 4.46 8.54
C ALA A 139 -7.42 3.96 9.35
N LEU A 140 -6.43 4.83 9.59
CA LEU A 140 -5.28 4.52 10.44
C LEU A 140 -5.70 4.20 11.87
N GLN A 141 -6.60 4.98 12.48
CA GLN A 141 -7.07 4.73 13.84
C GLN A 141 -7.71 3.34 13.99
N CYS A 142 -8.59 2.96 13.06
CA CYS A 142 -9.21 1.64 13.08
C CYS A 142 -8.15 0.53 12.97
N ALA A 143 -7.17 0.67 12.07
CA ALA A 143 -6.08 -0.30 11.93
C ALA A 143 -5.20 -0.35 13.19
N MET A 144 -4.87 0.80 13.78
CA MET A 144 -4.09 0.90 15.01
C MET A 144 -4.79 0.22 16.19
N GLU A 145 -6.12 0.31 16.28
CA GLU A 145 -6.93 -0.37 17.28
C GLU A 145 -6.97 -1.88 17.07
N GLU A 146 -7.21 -2.34 15.85
CA GLU A 146 -7.27 -3.77 15.54
C GLU A 146 -5.92 -4.47 15.69
N LEU A 147 -4.83 -3.78 15.31
CA LEU A 147 -3.49 -4.36 15.20
C LEU A 147 -2.59 -4.08 16.41
N ASP A 148 -3.10 -3.37 17.42
CA ASP A 148 -2.37 -2.97 18.63
C ASP A 148 -1.07 -2.20 18.33
N VAL A 149 -1.18 -1.20 17.47
CA VAL A 149 -0.06 -0.32 17.07
C VAL A 149 -0.32 1.09 17.60
N ASN A 150 0.67 1.69 18.27
CA ASN A 150 0.53 2.99 18.95
C ASN A 150 0.81 4.20 18.05
N SER A 151 1.43 4.00 16.89
CA SER A 151 1.71 5.08 15.93
C SER A 151 1.43 4.70 14.48
N GLY A 152 0.89 5.65 13.72
CA GLY A 152 0.72 5.57 12.27
C GLY A 152 1.42 6.74 11.57
N ILE A 153 1.68 6.59 10.27
CA ILE A 153 2.31 7.61 9.43
C ILE A 153 1.40 7.89 8.24
N ILE A 154 1.18 9.16 7.96
CA ILE A 154 0.61 9.65 6.70
C ILE A 154 1.76 10.29 5.91
N LEU A 155 2.06 9.70 4.76
CA LEU A 155 3.07 10.22 3.85
C LEU A 155 2.42 11.19 2.86
N THR A 156 2.93 12.41 2.82
CA THR A 156 2.38 13.54 2.06
C THR A 156 3.38 14.11 1.06
N GLU A 157 2.96 15.04 0.20
CA GLU A 157 3.90 15.78 -0.64
C GLU A 157 4.90 16.57 0.22
N ASP A 158 4.41 17.48 1.06
CA ASP A 158 5.24 18.43 1.82
C ASP A 158 4.75 18.74 3.26
N GLU A 159 3.62 18.18 3.71
CA GLU A 159 3.12 18.45 5.06
C GLU A 159 3.88 17.66 6.13
N GLU A 160 4.38 18.36 7.15
CA GLU A 160 4.98 17.77 8.34
C GLU A 160 4.27 18.25 9.61
N SER A 161 3.59 17.33 10.28
CA SER A 161 2.79 17.62 11.48
C SER A 161 2.58 16.35 12.30
N SER A 162 1.99 16.46 13.49
CA SER A 162 1.63 15.30 14.31
C SER A 162 0.33 15.54 15.03
N VAL A 163 -0.54 14.53 15.01
CA VAL A 163 -1.85 14.56 15.66
C VAL A 163 -1.91 13.43 16.67
N GLU A 164 -2.26 13.76 17.91
CA GLU A 164 -2.52 12.78 18.96
C GLU A 164 -4.03 12.62 19.16
N LYS A 165 -4.53 11.39 19.08
CA LYS A 165 -5.94 11.05 19.32
C LYS A 165 -6.00 9.74 20.10
N ASN A 166 -6.73 9.71 21.21
CA ASN A 166 -6.91 8.52 22.04
C ASN A 166 -5.59 7.86 22.52
N GLY A 167 -4.56 8.66 22.83
CA GLY A 167 -3.23 8.17 23.24
C GLY A 167 -2.42 7.52 22.12
N LYS A 168 -2.86 7.66 20.87
CA LYS A 168 -2.22 7.19 19.65
C LYS A 168 -1.76 8.36 18.80
N VAL A 169 -0.61 8.20 18.14
CA VAL A 169 0.04 9.29 17.40
C VAL A 169 -0.01 9.00 15.90
N ILE A 170 -0.53 9.95 15.13
CA ILE A 170 -0.43 9.97 13.67
C ILE A 170 0.59 11.04 13.29
N LYS A 171 1.62 10.66 12.54
CA LYS A 171 2.66 11.59 12.05
C LYS A 171 2.45 11.85 10.56
N TYR A 172 2.40 13.11 10.17
CA TYR A 172 2.49 13.53 8.78
C TYR A 172 3.96 13.73 8.45
N VAL A 173 4.43 13.06 7.41
CA VAL A 173 5.84 13.13 7.00
C VAL A 173 5.91 13.28 5.48
N PRO A 174 6.65 14.27 4.95
CA PRO A 174 6.86 14.38 3.52
C PRO A 174 7.53 13.11 2.96
N ILE A 175 7.04 12.60 1.82
CA ILE A 175 7.55 11.37 1.20
C ILE A 175 9.05 11.49 0.96
N TRP A 176 9.52 12.61 0.40
CA TRP A 176 10.95 12.82 0.12
C TRP A 176 11.79 12.75 1.40
N LYS A 177 11.27 13.22 2.54
CA LYS A 177 11.97 13.16 3.82
C LYS A 177 12.03 11.72 4.32
N TRP A 178 10.92 10.99 4.26
CA TRP A 178 10.84 9.59 4.67
C TRP A 178 11.75 8.67 3.84
N LEU A 179 11.92 8.96 2.54
CA LEU A 179 12.82 8.23 1.65
C LEU A 179 14.31 8.44 1.97
N LEU A 180 14.67 9.60 2.54
CA LEU A 180 16.05 9.94 2.87
C LEU A 180 16.52 9.37 4.21
N VAL A 181 15.60 9.02 5.11
CA VAL A 181 15.95 8.39 6.39
C VAL A 181 16.42 6.96 6.11
N SER A 182 17.73 6.72 6.17
CA SER A 182 18.31 5.38 6.02
C SER A 182 18.00 4.52 7.25
N SER A 183 17.96 3.20 7.05
CA SER A 183 17.73 2.17 8.09
C SER A 183 18.69 2.25 9.29
N GLU A 184 19.73 3.09 9.25
CA GLU A 184 20.68 3.31 10.36
C GLU A 184 20.18 4.31 11.42
N TYR A 185 19.05 5.00 11.18
CA TYR A 185 18.53 6.05 12.07
C TYR A 185 17.06 5.84 12.51
N MET A 186 16.61 4.60 12.68
CA MET A 186 15.44 4.33 13.52
C MET A 186 15.92 4.02 14.95
N PRO A 187 15.56 4.85 15.95
CA PRO A 187 15.97 4.65 17.34
C PRO A 187 15.36 3.40 17.98
#